data_AF-A0A1H2TXU9-F1
#
_entry.id   AF-A0A1H2TXU9-F1
#
_cell.length_a   1.000
_cell.length_b   1.000
_cell.length_c   1.000
_cell.angle_alpha   90.00
_cell.angle_beta   90.00
_cell.angle_gamma   90.00
#
_symmetry.space_group_name_H-M   'P 1'
#
loop_
_entity.id
_entity.type
_entity.pdbx_description
1 polymer ?
#
loop_
_entity_poly.entity_id
_entity_poly.type
_entity_poly.pdbx_seq_one_letter_code
_entity_poly.pdbx_strand_id
1 'polypeptide(L)'
;MVVKLKSENPNYPDLSDDQQYFVLGIEADEYRILNDLGKPYLYDSTLFDALESTQPGDWITEFGEDGERYSYPAPLNDPGFFEDFFDHEPAQVSIFWHLVNQRLAQAT
;
A
#
# COMPACT_ATOMS: atom_id res chain seq x y z
N MET A 1 1.89 -7.13 -6.78
CA MET A 1 2.25 -7.49 -5.39
C MET A 1 1.02 -7.79 -4.57
N VAL A 2 0.97 -9.00 -4.00
CA VAL A 2 -0.07 -9.50 -3.09
C VAL A 2 0.61 -10.15 -1.90
N VAL A 3 0.14 -9.84 -0.69
CA VAL A 3 0.71 -10.33 0.57
C VAL A 3 -0.37 -10.91 1.46
N LYS A 4 0.03 -11.73 2.42
CA LYS A 4 -0.87 -12.35 3.40
C LYS A 4 -0.29 -12.19 4.80
N LEU A 5 -1.11 -11.84 5.78
CA LEU A 5 -0.67 -11.75 7.17
C LEU A 5 -0.22 -13.14 7.65
N LYS A 6 0.95 -13.22 8.30
CA LYS A 6 1.54 -14.50 8.75
C LYS A 6 0.71 -15.20 9.83
N SER A 7 0.14 -14.42 10.74
CA SER A 7 -0.68 -14.87 11.86
C SER A 7 -1.46 -13.70 12.43
N GLU A 8 -2.62 -13.95 13.02
CA GLU A 8 -3.35 -12.94 13.83
C GLU A 8 -2.41 -12.20 14.79
N ASN A 9 -2.58 -10.88 14.88
CA ASN A 9 -1.80 -10.03 15.76
C ASN A 9 -2.71 -9.03 16.49
N PRO A 10 -2.87 -9.12 17.82
CA PRO A 10 -3.73 -8.21 18.59
C PRO A 10 -3.36 -6.73 18.48
N ASN A 11 -2.13 -6.40 18.06
CA ASN A 11 -1.69 -5.03 17.83
C ASN A 11 -2.21 -4.45 16.51
N TYR A 12 -2.70 -5.30 15.59
CA TYR A 12 -3.25 -4.92 14.28
C TYR A 12 -4.64 -5.56 14.09
N PRO A 13 -5.65 -5.16 14.88
CA PRO A 13 -6.99 -5.74 14.85
C PRO A 13 -7.76 -5.43 13.55
N ASP A 14 -7.19 -4.58 12.69
CA ASP A 14 -7.68 -4.18 11.38
C ASP A 14 -7.05 -5.00 10.23
N LEU A 15 -6.31 -6.06 10.57
CA LEU A 15 -5.79 -7.06 9.66
C LEU A 15 -6.24 -8.48 10.09
N SER A 16 -6.64 -9.28 9.12
CA SER A 16 -7.06 -10.67 9.25
C SER A 16 -6.08 -11.61 8.52
N ASP A 17 -5.79 -12.77 9.12
CA ASP A 17 -4.85 -13.76 8.57
C ASP A 17 -5.49 -14.77 7.60
N ASP A 18 -6.79 -14.65 7.34
CA ASP A 18 -7.51 -15.37 6.29
C ASP A 18 -7.65 -14.54 5.00
N GLN A 19 -7.27 -13.26 5.01
CA GLN A 19 -7.33 -12.35 3.87
C GLN A 19 -6.00 -12.17 3.13
N GLN A 20 -6.10 -11.74 1.88
CA GLN A 20 -4.97 -11.31 1.06
C GLN A 20 -5.06 -9.81 0.84
N TYR A 21 -3.91 -9.16 0.89
CA TYR A 21 -3.80 -7.71 0.75
C TYR A 21 -3.03 -7.33 -0.50
N PHE A 22 -3.57 -6.37 -1.26
CA PHE A 22 -2.82 -5.72 -2.32
C PHE A 22 -1.90 -4.67 -1.73
N VAL A 23 -0.61 -4.76 -2.04
CA VAL A 23 0.34 -3.69 -1.72
C VAL A 23 0.13 -2.57 -2.72
N LEU A 24 -0.27 -1.40 -2.21
CA LEU A 24 -0.53 -0.18 -2.97
C LEU A 24 0.75 0.64 -3.18
N GLY A 25 1.71 0.48 -2.29
CA GLY A 25 3.04 1.06 -2.38
C GLY A 25 3.92 0.67 -1.19
N ILE A 26 5.14 1.16 -1.20
CA ILE A 26 6.16 0.92 -0.19
C ILE A 26 6.64 2.29 0.30
N GLU A 27 6.59 2.51 1.60
CA GLU A 27 7.03 3.76 2.25
C GLU A 27 8.04 3.39 3.31
N ALA A 28 9.28 3.87 3.19
CA ALA A 28 10.33 3.56 4.17
C ALA A 28 10.38 2.06 4.54
N ASP A 29 10.35 1.18 3.53
CA ASP A 29 10.29 -0.29 3.66
C ASP A 29 9.01 -0.90 4.26
N GLU A 30 8.05 -0.09 4.70
CA GLU A 30 6.72 -0.54 5.12
C GLU A 30 5.78 -0.70 3.92
N TYR A 31 4.81 -1.59 4.05
CA TYR A 31 3.79 -1.78 3.03
C TYR A 31 2.58 -0.90 3.30
N ARG A 32 2.21 -0.10 2.30
CA ARG A 32 0.88 0.51 2.25
C ARG A 32 -0.12 -0.47 1.67
N ILE A 33 -1.10 -0.88 2.47
CA ILE A 33 -2.18 -1.78 2.03
C ILE A 33 -3.54 -1.16 2.36
N LEU A 34 -4.58 -1.59 1.65
CA LEU A 34 -5.95 -1.32 2.05
C LEU A 34 -6.35 -2.37 3.11
N ASN A 35 -6.48 -1.95 4.37
CA ASN A 35 -6.80 -2.85 5.49
C ASN A 35 -8.28 -3.31 5.47
N ASP A 36 -8.69 -4.09 6.46
CA ASP A 36 -10.05 -4.65 6.54
C ASP A 36 -11.15 -3.58 6.66
N LEU A 37 -10.77 -2.36 7.06
CA LEU A 37 -11.65 -1.19 7.19
C LEU A 37 -11.62 -0.28 5.95
N GLY A 38 -10.93 -0.68 4.88
CA GLY A 38 -10.80 0.15 3.68
C GLY A 38 -9.87 1.35 3.87
N LYS A 39 -8.91 1.30 4.80
CA LYS A 39 -7.96 2.39 5.08
C LYS A 39 -6.56 2.07 4.54
N PRO A 40 -5.92 2.98 3.79
CA PRO A 40 -4.61 2.75 3.19
C PRO A 40 -3.45 3.06 4.15
N TYR A 41 -3.28 2.23 5.17
CA TYR A 41 -2.25 2.44 6.20
C TYR A 41 -0.95 1.72 5.90
N LEU A 42 0.10 2.14 6.62
CA LEU A 42 1.43 1.53 6.58
C LEU A 42 1.52 0.45 7.67
N TYR A 43 2.12 -0.66 7.29
CA TYR A 43 2.40 -1.78 8.17
C TYR A 43 3.79 -2.32 7.87
N ASP A 44 4.50 -2.73 8.92
CA ASP A 44 5.79 -3.39 8.81
C ASP A 44 5.69 -4.58 7.84
N SER A 45 6.53 -4.58 6.81
CA SER A 45 6.51 -5.59 5.77
C SER A 45 6.83 -7.01 6.29
N THR A 46 7.49 -7.12 7.45
CA THR A 46 7.81 -8.39 8.10
C THR A 46 6.60 -9.10 8.68
N LEU A 47 5.45 -8.42 8.84
CA LEU A 47 4.18 -9.03 9.27
C LEU A 47 3.61 -10.00 8.22
N PHE A 48 4.05 -9.89 6.96
CA PHE A 48 3.41 -10.57 5.84
C PHE A 48 4.32 -11.58 5.14
N ASP A 49 3.69 -12.60 4.57
CA ASP A 49 4.26 -13.46 3.53
C ASP A 49 3.88 -12.91 2.15
N ALA A 50 4.86 -12.84 1.24
CA ALA A 50 4.59 -12.44 -0.15
C ALA A 50 4.02 -13.61 -0.94
N LEU A 51 2.76 -13.50 -1.36
CA LEU A 51 2.13 -14.47 -2.26
C LEU A 51 2.51 -14.19 -3.72
N GLU A 52 2.55 -12.90 -4.07
CA GLU A 52 3.08 -12.42 -5.35
C GLU A 52 4.00 -11.24 -5.09
N SER A 53 5.30 -11.42 -5.34
CA SER A 53 6.32 -10.40 -5.08
C SER A 53 6.60 -9.48 -6.27
N THR A 54 6.01 -9.77 -7.45
CA THR A 54 6.25 -8.96 -8.64
C THR A 54 5.68 -7.55 -8.46
N GLN A 55 6.59 -6.57 -8.46
CA GLN A 55 6.27 -5.15 -8.48
C GLN A 55 5.67 -4.78 -9.85
N PRO A 56 4.58 -4.00 -9.87
CA PRO A 56 4.07 -3.44 -11.12
C PRO A 56 5.11 -2.57 -11.84
N GLY A 57 5.17 -2.68 -13.16
CA GLY A 57 6.18 -1.99 -13.97
C GLY A 57 5.99 -0.48 -14.09
N ASP A 58 4.84 0.05 -13.66
CA ASP A 58 4.51 1.48 -13.62
C ASP A 58 4.90 2.15 -12.29
N TRP A 59 5.47 1.40 -11.34
CA TRP A 59 5.94 1.96 -10.08
C TRP A 59 7.29 2.65 -10.26
N ILE A 60 7.40 3.83 -9.68
CA ILE A 60 8.66 4.54 -9.50
C ILE A 60 9.25 4.05 -8.17
N THR A 61 10.57 3.87 -8.12
CA THR A 61 11.28 3.49 -6.91
C THR A 61 12.38 4.51 -6.64
N GLU A 62 12.38 5.03 -5.41
CA GLU A 62 13.36 5.95 -4.87
C GLU A 62 13.92 5.37 -3.56
N PHE A 63 15.10 5.82 -3.16
CA PHE A 63 15.74 5.40 -1.92
C PHE A 63 16.04 6.65 -1.10
N GLY A 64 15.66 6.61 0.18
CA GLY A 64 15.96 7.66 1.13
C GLY A 64 17.42 7.67 1.58
N GLU A 65 17.74 8.57 2.51
CA GLU A 65 19.11 8.82 2.93
C GLU A 65 19.74 7.62 3.66
N ASP A 66 18.93 6.84 4.38
CA ASP A 66 19.37 5.64 5.11
C ASP A 66 19.20 4.36 4.28
N GLY A 67 18.85 4.50 2.99
CA GLY A 67 18.67 3.40 2.04
C GLY A 67 17.28 2.75 2.08
N GLU A 68 16.35 3.33 2.82
CA GLU A 68 14.96 2.90 2.90
C GLU A 68 14.25 3.08 1.55
N ARG A 69 13.44 2.09 1.16
CA ARG A 69 12.80 2.08 -0.16
C ARG A 69 11.46 2.80 -0.12
N TYR A 70 11.27 3.70 -1.08
CA TYR A 70 9.99 4.30 -1.43
C TYR A 70 9.59 3.82 -2.82
N SER A 71 8.41 3.23 -2.96
CA SER A 71 7.95 2.80 -4.28
C SER A 71 6.44 2.82 -4.44
N TYR A 72 6.00 3.59 -5.43
CA TYR A 72 4.59 3.86 -5.68
C TYR A 72 4.32 4.01 -7.19
N PRO A 73 3.06 3.84 -7.63
CA PRO A 73 2.61 4.43 -8.88
C PRO A 73 2.92 5.93 -8.89
N ALA A 74 3.35 6.47 -10.03
CA ALA A 74 3.77 7.87 -10.13
C ALA A 74 2.81 8.89 -9.50
N PRO A 75 1.46 8.79 -9.63
CA PRO A 75 0.56 9.76 -9.03
C PRO A 75 0.45 9.68 -7.50
N LEU A 76 0.85 8.57 -6.88
CA LEU A 76 0.87 8.39 -5.42
C LEU A 76 2.24 8.73 -4.82
N ASN A 77 3.26 8.98 -5.65
CA ASN A 77 4.62 9.28 -5.22
C ASN A 77 4.90 10.80 -5.12
N ASP A 78 3.85 11.63 -5.16
CA ASP A 78 3.99 13.08 -5.02
C ASP A 78 4.16 13.44 -3.53
N PRO A 79 5.17 14.24 -3.14
CA PRO A 79 5.34 14.64 -1.74
C PRO A 79 4.08 15.31 -1.19
N GLY A 80 3.60 14.86 -0.02
CA GLY A 80 2.37 15.38 0.59
C GLY A 80 1.08 14.70 0.12
N PHE A 81 1.15 13.74 -0.82
CA PHE A 81 -0.05 13.13 -1.39
C PHE A 81 -0.93 12.46 -0.33
N PHE A 82 -0.33 11.69 0.58
CA PHE A 82 -1.10 10.95 1.57
C PHE A 82 -1.62 11.85 2.69
N GLU A 83 -0.90 12.92 3.03
CA GLU A 83 -1.36 13.98 3.93
C GLU A 83 -2.63 14.62 3.39
N ASP A 84 -2.59 15.12 2.15
CA ASP A 84 -3.75 15.70 1.46
C ASP A 84 -4.91 14.68 1.33
N PHE A 85 -4.59 13.42 1.04
CA PHE A 85 -5.58 12.34 1.00
C PHE A 85 -6.27 12.14 2.36
N PHE A 86 -5.52 12.11 3.47
CA PHE A 86 -6.08 11.95 4.81
C PHE A 86 -6.80 13.21 5.30
N ASP A 87 -6.43 14.39 4.81
CA ASP A 87 -7.15 15.66 4.98
C ASP A 87 -8.41 15.76 4.10
N HIS A 88 -8.69 14.73 3.29
CA HIS A 88 -9.84 14.60 2.41
C HIS A 88 -9.86 15.61 1.25
N GLU A 89 -8.69 16.03 0.77
CA GLU A 89 -8.59 16.88 -0.41
C GLU A 89 -9.19 16.16 -1.64
N PRO A 90 -10.18 16.76 -2.33
CA PRO A 90 -10.95 16.06 -3.36
C PRO A 90 -10.12 15.47 -4.49
N ALA A 91 -9.03 16.13 -4.88
CA ALA A 91 -8.18 15.67 -5.98
C ALA A 91 -7.43 14.38 -5.62
N GLN A 92 -6.79 14.34 -4.46
CA GLN A 92 -6.00 13.20 -3.97
C GLN A 92 -6.91 12.01 -3.67
N VAL A 93 -8.09 12.25 -3.06
CA VAL A 93 -9.10 11.21 -2.86
C VAL A 93 -9.54 10.60 -4.19
N SER A 94 -9.78 11.44 -5.21
CA SER A 94 -10.19 10.95 -6.53
C SER A 94 -9.08 10.15 -7.22
N ILE A 95 -7.83 10.64 -7.20
CA ILE A 95 -6.67 9.96 -7.78
C ILE A 95 -6.44 8.61 -7.10
N PHE A 96 -6.46 8.58 -5.77
CA PHE A 96 -6.26 7.36 -5.00
C PHE A 96 -7.28 6.28 -5.37
N TRP A 97 -8.58 6.61 -5.30
CA TRP A 97 -9.62 5.62 -5.59
C TRP A 97 -9.67 5.23 -7.07
N HIS A 98 -9.32 6.13 -8.00
CA HIS A 98 -9.18 5.77 -9.41
C HIS A 98 -8.12 4.68 -9.60
N LEU A 99 -6.94 4.86 -9.02
CA LEU A 99 -5.82 3.91 -9.13
C LEU A 99 -6.13 2.58 -8.44
N VAL A 100 -6.66 2.63 -7.21
CA VAL A 100 -7.02 1.42 -6.46
C VAL A 100 -8.06 0.60 -7.21
N ASN A 101 -9.14 1.24 -7.69
CA ASN A 101 -10.19 0.54 -8.43
C ASN A 101 -9.67 -0.04 -9.75
N GLN A 102 -8.81 0.68 -10.47
CA GLN A 102 -8.18 0.14 -11.68
C GLN A 102 -7.36 -1.11 -11.38
N ARG A 103 -6.56 -1.10 -10.30
CA ARG A 103 -5.74 -2.24 -9.91
C ARG A 103 -6.59 -3.43 -9.48
N LEU A 104 -7.61 -3.21 -8.67
CA LEU A 104 -8.54 -4.27 -8.24
C LEU A 104 -9.30 -4.87 -9.43
N ALA A 105 -9.65 -4.07 -10.44
CA ALA A 105 -10.31 -4.56 -11.65
C ALA A 105 -9.38 -5.40 -12.56
N GLN A 106 -8.06 -5.29 -12.39
CA GLN A 106 -7.06 -6.05 -13.16
C GLN A 106 -6.62 -7.33 -12.45
N ALA A 107 -6.87 -7.46 -11.14
CA ALA A 107 -6.65 -8.69 -10.41
C ALA A 107 -7.65 -9.75 -10.90
N THR A 108 -7.15 -10.78 -11.57
CA THR A 108 -7.93 -11.88 -12.17
C THR A 108 -7.53 -13.21 -11.57
#